data_AF-A0A933YWV7-F1
#
_entry.id   AF-A0A933YWV7-F1
#
_cell.length_a   1.000
_cell.length_b   1.000
_cell.length_c   1.000
_cell.angle_alpha   90.00
_cell.angle_beta   90.00
_cell.angle_gamma   90.00
#
_symmetry.space_group_name_H-M   'P 1'
#
loop_
_entity.id
_entity.type
_entity.pdbx_description
1 polymer ?
#
loop_
_entity_poly.entity_id
_entity_poly.type
_entity_poly.pdbx_seq_one_letter_code
_entity_poly.pdbx_strand_id
1 'polypeptide(L)' 'MANEKKCNCGADHHGHLCMLRSNGMQEEIANVTSDPKFYCFTCGGEANCAENLCEPAKIE' A
#
# COMPACT_ATOMS: atom_id res chain seq x y z
N MET A 1 -14.93 -3.16 -11.83
CA MET A 1 -15.40 -2.66 -10.51
C MET A 1 -15.12 -3.74 -9.48
N ALA A 2 -14.13 -3.54 -8.60
CA ALA A 2 -13.88 -4.23 -7.32
C ALA A 2 -12.54 -3.64 -6.84
N ASN A 3 -12.47 -2.62 -5.98
CA ASN A 3 -12.88 -2.51 -4.58
C ASN A 3 -12.44 -3.70 -3.73
N GLU A 4 -11.27 -3.59 -3.11
CA GLU A 4 -10.83 -4.47 -2.04
C GLU A 4 -10.67 -3.70 -0.72
N LYS A 5 -11.60 -2.80 -0.37
CA LYS A 5 -11.69 -2.31 1.01
C LYS A 5 -12.51 -3.29 1.87
N LYS A 6 -11.76 -3.98 2.74
CA LYS A 6 -12.15 -4.98 3.74
C LYS A 6 -12.36 -6.40 3.20
N CYS A 7 -11.35 -7.23 3.42
CA CYS A 7 -11.48 -8.67 3.34
C CYS A 7 -12.53 -9.14 4.34
N ASN A 8 -13.51 -9.94 3.88
CA ASN A 8 -14.53 -10.56 4.74
C ASN A 8 -13.98 -11.77 5.53
N CYS A 9 -12.66 -11.85 5.72
CA CYS A 9 -11.96 -13.06 6.16
C CYS A 9 -11.47 -13.03 7.61
N GLY A 10 -11.72 -11.96 8.38
CA GLY A 10 -11.31 -11.89 9.80
C GLY A 10 -9.79 -11.81 10.03
N ALA A 11 -9.00 -11.63 8.97
CA ALA A 11 -7.56 -11.40 9.04
C ALA A 11 -7.24 -9.91 8.88
N ASP A 12 -6.17 -9.47 9.56
CA ASP A 12 -5.67 -8.10 9.48
C ASP A 12 -4.95 -7.91 8.14
N HIS A 13 -5.56 -7.12 7.24
CA HIS A 13 -4.92 -6.74 5.99
C HIS A 13 -4.50 -5.28 6.11
N HIS A 14 -3.23 -5.04 6.43
CA HIS A 14 -2.62 -3.73 6.25
C HIS A 14 -2.89 -3.26 4.81
N GLY A 15 -3.62 -2.16 4.64
CA GLY A 15 -4.09 -1.72 3.33
C GLY A 15 -2.93 -1.35 2.40
N HIS A 16 -3.01 -1.77 1.14
CA HIS A 16 -2.07 -1.30 0.10
C HIS A 16 -2.11 0.22 -0.05
N LEU A 17 -1.00 0.82 -0.48
CA LEU A 17 -0.83 2.27 -0.65
C LEU A 17 -1.91 2.88 -1.54
N CYS A 18 -2.31 2.18 -2.61
CA CYS A 18 -3.34 2.66 -3.52
C CYS A 18 -4.71 2.76 -2.80
N MET A 19 -5.00 1.88 -1.84
CA MET A 19 -6.20 1.95 -1.00
C MET A 19 -6.15 3.07 0.03
N LEU A 20 -5.01 3.23 0.71
CA LEU A 20 -4.77 4.33 1.64
C LEU A 20 -4.97 5.68 0.95
N ARG A 21 -4.41 5.83 -0.27
CA ARG A 21 -4.63 7.00 -1.15
C ARG A 21 -6.10 7.21 -1.46
N SER A 22 -6.83 6.18 -1.88
CA SER A 22 -8.27 6.31 -2.15
C SER A 22 -9.13 6.58 -0.90
N ASN A 23 -8.63 6.32 0.31
CA ASN A 23 -9.31 6.66 1.57
C ASN A 23 -8.92 8.05 2.11
N GLY A 24 -7.93 8.72 1.50
CA GLY A 24 -7.40 9.98 2.03
C GLY A 24 -6.67 9.84 3.36
N MET A 25 -6.13 8.65 3.69
CA MET A 25 -5.43 8.37 4.95
C MET A 25 -3.99 8.89 4.90
N GLN A 26 -3.83 10.22 4.85
CA GLN A 26 -2.56 10.89 4.61
C GLN A 26 -1.48 10.57 5.66
N GLU A 27 -1.87 10.42 6.92
CA GLU A 27 -0.95 10.06 8.01
C GLU A 27 -0.37 8.66 7.83
N GLU A 28 -1.22 7.68 7.52
CA GLU A 28 -0.78 6.30 7.25
C GLU A 28 0.09 6.23 6.00
N ILE A 29 -0.27 6.97 4.94
CA ILE A 29 0.56 7.10 3.75
C ILE A 29 1.94 7.63 4.14
N ALA A 30 2.00 8.74 4.89
CA ALA A 30 3.27 9.31 5.30
C ALA A 30 4.12 8.31 6.11
N ASN A 31 3.51 7.57 7.03
CA ASN A 31 4.20 6.51 7.79
C ASN A 31 4.76 5.42 6.88
N VAL A 32 3.97 4.90 5.95
CA VAL A 32 4.40 3.79 5.07
C VAL A 32 5.28 4.24 3.90
N THR A 33 5.40 5.53 3.63
CA THR A 33 6.27 6.08 2.56
C THR A 33 7.41 6.95 3.07
N SER A 34 7.68 6.96 4.38
CA SER A 34 8.73 7.80 4.98
C SER A 34 10.16 7.41 4.56
N ASP A 35 10.41 6.14 4.29
CA ASP A 35 11.71 5.57 3.90
C ASP A 35 11.47 4.47 2.85
N PRO A 36 11.09 4.84 1.61
CA PRO A 36 10.66 3.88 0.60
C PRO A 36 11.83 3.01 0.13
N LYS A 37 11.66 1.69 0.28
CA LYS A 37 12.63 0.67 -0.17
C LYS A 37 12.07 -0.18 -1.31
N PHE A 38 10.76 -0.08 -1.53
CA PHE A 38 10.03 -0.81 -2.54
C PHE A 38 9.15 0.13 -3.33
N TYR A 39 8.95 -0.18 -4.60
CA TYR A 39 7.99 0.46 -5.47
C TYR A 39 7.03 -0.57 -6.05
N CYS A 40 5.83 -0.14 -6.42
CA CYS A 40 4.80 -0.96 -7.02
C CYS A 40 4.82 -0.78 -8.53
N PHE A 41 5.06 -1.85 -9.29
CA PHE A 41 5.02 -1.79 -10.76
C PHE A 41 3.63 -1.45 -11.32
N THR A 42 2.57 -1.78 -10.59
CA THR A 42 1.18 -1.61 -11.07
C THR A 42 0.58 -0.26 -10.74
N CYS A 43 0.73 0.22 -9.50
CA CYS A 43 0.11 1.48 -9.07
C CYS A 43 1.10 2.64 -8.89
N GLY A 44 2.40 2.40 -9.14
CA GLY A 44 3.45 3.42 -9.04
C GLY A 44 3.69 3.94 -7.62
N GLY A 45 3.14 3.25 -6.62
CA GLY A 45 3.31 3.60 -5.21
C GLY A 45 4.68 3.17 -4.69
N GLU A 46 5.30 3.98 -3.85
CA GLU A 46 6.54 3.65 -3.15
C GLU A 46 6.22 3.46 -1.66
N ALA A 47 6.82 2.47 -1.03
CA ALA A 47 6.62 2.19 0.39
C ALA A 47 7.86 1.59 1.05
N ASN A 48 7.91 1.70 2.37
CA ASN A 48 8.99 1.20 3.20
C ASN A 48 9.03 -0.34 3.19
N CYS A 49 7.86 -0.97 3.07
CA CYS A 49 7.68 -2.41 3.05
C CYS A 49 6.91 -2.87 1.81
N ALA A 50 7.31 -4.03 1.27
CA ALA A 50 6.65 -4.67 0.13
C ALA A 50 5.16 -4.97 0.37
N GLU A 51 4.79 -5.28 1.61
CA GLU A 51 3.41 -5.63 2.02
C GLU A 51 2.42 -4.46 1.87
N ASN A 52 2.91 -3.23 1.80
CA ASN A 52 2.07 -2.05 1.58
C ASN A 52 1.81 -1.80 0.08
N LEU A 53 2.24 -2.68 -0.82
CA LEU A 53 2.18 -2.49 -2.27
C LEU A 53 1.53 -3.69 -2.96
N CYS A 54 0.82 -3.47 -4.07
CA CYS A 54 0.14 -4.53 -4.80
C CYS A 54 1.12 -5.49 -5.49
N GLU A 55 2.11 -4.94 -6.18
CA GLU A 55 3.14 -5.67 -6.95
C GLU A 55 4.52 -5.07 -6.62
N PRO A 56 5.07 -5.39 -5.43
CA PRO A 56 6.28 -4.77 -4.92
C PRO A 56 7.54 -5.22 -5.67
N ALA A 57 8.45 -4.27 -5.87
CA ALA A 57 9.80 -4.47 -6.37
C ALA A 57 10.77 -3.59 -5.59
N LYS A 58 12.02 -4.03 -5.43
CA LYS A 58 13.03 -3.26 -4.69
C LYS A 58 13.50 -2.06 -5.49
N ILE A 59 13.68 -0.94 -4.80
CA ILE A 59 14.42 0.22 -5.29
C ILE A 59 15.88 -0.04 -4.91
N GLU A 60 16.79 -0.03 -5.89
CA GLU A 60 18.24 -0.25 -5.67
C GLU A 60 18.95 1.01 -5.17
#